data_AF-A0A4Q1C8F0-F1
#
_entry.id   AF-A0A4Q1C8F0-F1
#
_cell.length_a   1.000
_cell.length_b   1.000
_cell.length_c   1.000
_cell.angle_alpha   90.00
_cell.angle_beta   90.00
_cell.angle_gamma   90.00
#
_symmetry.space_group_name_H-M   'P 1'
#
loop_
_entity.id
_entity.type
_entity.pdbx_description
1 polymer ?
#
loop_
_entity_poly.entity_id
_entity_poly.type
_entity_poly.pdbx_seq_one_letter_code
_entity_poly.pdbx_strand_id
1 'polypeptide(L)'
;MKSAPILVLAATLLLGATGCTESHAHDHAAEPPPASAYKAGHGVQLSPAAAEFAGLATGEFTGRLPAGALLRTVKGDFVYVANGPWLLRTPVTLAADGLTVSEGLYEGDVIAVQGVRALWLAELQAINGGVGCADGH
;
A
#
# COMPACT_ATOMS: atom_id res chain seq x y z
N MET A 1 -23.31 -84.98 5.10
CA MET A 1 -23.11 -84.70 3.67
C MET A 1 -22.87 -83.20 3.49
N LYS A 2 -21.74 -82.84 2.86
CA LYS A 2 -21.37 -81.54 2.26
C LYS A 2 -21.23 -80.28 3.15
N SER A 3 -19.96 -80.05 3.49
CA SER A 3 -19.17 -78.81 3.46
C SER A 3 -19.81 -77.54 2.89
N ALA A 4 -19.63 -76.40 3.59
CA ALA A 4 -18.75 -75.28 3.17
C ALA A 4 -18.82 -74.08 4.15
N PRO A 5 -17.79 -73.21 4.19
CA PRO A 5 -17.43 -72.37 5.33
C PRO A 5 -17.55 -70.85 5.10
N ILE A 6 -17.40 -70.09 6.20
CA ILE A 6 -16.75 -68.76 6.32
C ILE A 6 -17.08 -67.71 5.24
N LEU A 7 -17.79 -66.66 5.64
CA LEU A 7 -17.41 -65.29 5.26
C LEU A 7 -17.78 -64.31 6.38
N VAL A 8 -16.74 -63.83 7.05
CA VAL A 8 -16.73 -62.68 7.96
C VAL A 8 -16.95 -61.42 7.13
N LEU A 9 -17.89 -60.55 7.50
CA LEU A 9 -17.66 -59.10 7.52
C LEU A 9 -18.77 -58.37 8.29
N ALA A 10 -18.50 -58.14 9.57
CA ALA A 10 -19.13 -57.07 10.33
C ALA A 10 -18.25 -55.82 10.18
N ALA A 11 -18.78 -54.76 9.55
CA ALA A 11 -18.22 -53.40 9.62
C ALA A 11 -19.24 -52.39 9.07
N THR A 12 -20.31 -52.16 9.83
CA THR A 12 -21.10 -50.93 9.75
C THR A 12 -20.51 -49.92 10.72
N LEU A 13 -19.66 -49.01 10.24
CA LEU A 13 -19.26 -47.82 11.00
C LEU A 13 -19.03 -46.62 10.07
N LEU A 14 -20.05 -45.76 10.04
CA LEU A 14 -20.01 -44.30 9.93
C LEU A 14 -18.89 -43.66 9.09
N LEU A 15 -19.19 -43.27 7.85
CA LEU A 15 -18.53 -42.15 7.17
C LEU A 15 -19.59 -41.28 6.46
N GLY A 16 -20.40 -40.59 7.26
CA GLY A 16 -21.24 -39.48 6.81
C GLY A 16 -20.63 -38.17 7.31
N ALA A 17 -20.60 -37.15 6.43
CA ALA A 17 -20.08 -35.80 6.64
C ALA A 17 -18.57 -35.56 6.34
N THR A 18 -18.17 -35.81 5.09
CA THR A 18 -17.24 -34.91 4.39
C THR A 18 -17.95 -34.35 3.15
N GLY A 19 -19.05 -33.65 3.37
CA GLY A 19 -19.63 -32.78 2.36
C GLY A 19 -18.91 -31.44 2.45
N CYS A 20 -18.33 -31.01 1.34
CA CYS A 20 -17.69 -29.72 1.17
C CYS A 20 -18.59 -28.61 1.72
N THR A 21 -18.18 -27.97 2.80
CA THR A 21 -18.70 -26.64 3.13
C THR A 21 -18.04 -25.69 2.14
N GLU A 22 -18.68 -25.48 0.99
CA GLU A 22 -18.60 -24.19 0.30
C GLU A 22 -19.29 -23.18 1.22
N SER A 23 -18.52 -22.60 2.15
CA SER A 23 -18.95 -21.40 2.87
C SER A 23 -18.95 -20.24 1.88
N HIS A 24 -20.05 -20.09 1.15
CA HIS A 24 -20.46 -18.78 0.62
C HIS A 24 -20.91 -17.92 1.79
N ALA A 25 -19.95 -17.41 2.57
CA ALA A 25 -20.20 -16.26 3.44
C ALA A 25 -20.20 -15.00 2.56
N HIS A 26 -21.32 -14.73 1.89
CA HIS A 26 -21.63 -13.40 1.37
C HIS A 26 -22.19 -12.56 2.51
N ASP A 27 -21.31 -12.15 3.41
CA ASP A 27 -21.46 -10.88 4.12
C ASP A 27 -20.24 -10.04 3.73
N HIS A 28 -20.34 -9.36 2.59
CA HIS A 28 -19.40 -8.29 2.26
C HIS A 28 -19.71 -7.11 3.17
N ALA A 29 -19.31 -7.21 4.45
CA ALA A 29 -18.91 -6.00 5.14
C ALA A 29 -17.87 -5.32 4.23
N ALA A 30 -18.13 -4.09 3.82
CA ALA A 30 -17.25 -3.36 2.93
C ALA A 30 -15.83 -3.44 3.49
N GLU A 31 -14.90 -3.98 2.69
CA GLU A 31 -13.51 -4.10 3.10
C GLU A 31 -13.02 -2.71 3.49
N PRO A 32 -12.33 -2.55 4.64
CA PRO A 32 -11.86 -1.25 5.07
C PRO A 32 -11.00 -0.63 3.95
N PRO A 33 -11.17 0.68 3.67
CA PRO A 33 -10.47 1.32 2.58
C PRO A 33 -8.95 1.15 2.76
N PRO A 34 -8.20 0.96 1.66
CA PRO A 34 -6.78 0.68 1.74
C PRO A 34 -6.03 1.83 2.42
N ALA A 35 -4.94 1.49 3.12
CA ALA A 35 -4.10 2.47 3.80
C ALA A 35 -3.47 3.48 2.81
N SER A 36 -3.20 3.04 1.59
CA SER A 36 -2.75 3.89 0.49
C SER A 36 -3.42 3.52 -0.82
N ALA A 37 -3.63 4.52 -1.66
CA ALA A 37 -4.05 4.35 -3.05
C ALA A 37 -3.08 5.11 -3.97
N TYR A 38 -2.87 4.60 -5.17
CA TYR A 38 -2.09 5.29 -6.21
C TYR A 38 -2.91 5.49 -7.46
N LYS A 39 -2.82 6.68 -8.04
CA LYS A 39 -3.42 6.99 -9.34
C LYS A 39 -2.38 7.69 -10.21
N ALA A 40 -2.12 7.11 -11.38
CA ALA A 40 -1.19 7.67 -12.34
C ALA A 40 -1.53 9.14 -12.66
N GLY A 41 -0.52 10.00 -12.63
CA GLY A 41 -0.66 11.45 -12.84
C GLY A 41 -1.27 12.24 -11.67
N HIS A 42 -1.78 11.59 -10.62
CA HIS A 42 -2.25 12.26 -9.40
C HIS A 42 -1.31 12.03 -8.22
N GLY A 43 -0.74 10.83 -8.13
CA GLY A 43 0.21 10.44 -7.08
C GLY A 43 -0.39 9.45 -6.09
N VAL A 44 0.08 9.54 -4.85
CA VAL A 44 -0.34 8.68 -3.74
C VAL A 44 -1.32 9.41 -2.82
N GLN A 45 -2.35 8.71 -2.35
CA GLN A 45 -3.25 9.18 -1.30
C GLN A 45 -3.12 8.23 -0.11
N LEU A 46 -3.08 8.78 1.10
CA LEU A 46 -3.13 8.02 2.34
C LEU A 46 -4.51 8.12 2.97
N SER A 47 -4.96 7.05 3.63
CA SER A 47 -6.07 7.15 4.57
C SER A 47 -5.68 8.06 5.74
N PRO A 48 -6.64 8.68 6.46
CA PRO A 48 -6.33 9.53 7.62
C PRO A 48 -5.46 8.82 8.66
N ALA A 49 -5.79 7.57 8.99
CA ALA A 49 -5.01 6.76 9.94
C ALA A 49 -3.59 6.48 9.43
N ALA A 50 -3.41 6.23 8.13
CA ALA A 50 -2.10 6.02 7.55
C ALA A 50 -1.26 7.32 7.51
N ALA A 51 -1.89 8.46 7.23
CA ALA A 51 -1.23 9.77 7.27
C ALA A 51 -0.77 10.12 8.70
N GLU A 52 -1.61 9.88 9.71
CA GLU A 52 -1.26 10.05 11.11
C GLU A 52 -0.11 9.12 11.52
N PHE A 53 -0.22 7.83 11.21
CA PHE A 53 0.82 6.85 11.49
C PHE A 53 2.16 7.21 10.82
N ALA A 54 2.11 7.74 9.58
CA ALA A 54 3.28 8.19 8.85
C ALA A 54 3.90 9.49 9.40
N GLY A 55 3.22 10.20 10.31
CA GLY A 55 3.60 11.54 10.73
C GLY A 55 3.62 12.53 9.56
N LEU A 56 2.71 12.34 8.59
CA LEU A 56 2.63 13.18 7.41
C LEU A 56 2.12 14.57 7.80
N ALA A 57 2.91 15.58 7.48
CA ALA A 57 2.50 16.98 7.57
C ALA A 57 2.79 17.67 6.24
N THR A 58 1.93 18.62 5.87
CA THR A 58 2.13 19.48 4.71
C THR A 58 2.34 20.93 5.13
N GLY A 59 2.98 21.69 4.26
CA GLY A 59 3.24 23.12 4.46
C GLY A 59 3.46 23.81 3.14
N GLU A 60 3.30 25.13 3.13
CA GLU A 60 3.54 25.95 1.95
C GLU A 60 5.04 26.08 1.68
N PHE A 61 5.43 25.92 0.43
CA PHE A 61 6.79 26.13 -0.03
C PHE A 61 7.07 27.63 -0.21
N THR A 62 8.15 28.10 0.42
CA THR A 62 8.52 29.53 0.48
C THR A 62 9.90 29.80 -0.15
N GLY A 63 10.29 28.99 -1.14
CA GLY A 63 11.56 29.12 -1.87
C GLY A 63 12.73 28.32 -1.29
N ARG A 64 12.63 27.82 -0.04
CA ARG A 64 13.62 26.92 0.58
C ARG A 64 12.95 25.69 1.15
N LEU A 65 13.52 24.51 0.88
CA LEU A 65 12.98 23.25 1.39
C LEU A 65 13.21 23.09 2.89
N PRO A 66 12.18 22.70 3.66
CA PRO A 66 12.35 22.13 4.98
C PRO A 66 13.17 20.82 4.92
N ALA A 67 13.98 20.55 5.95
CA ALA A 67 14.85 19.37 5.97
C ALA A 67 14.11 18.03 5.76
N GLY A 68 12.84 17.94 6.20
CA GLY A 68 12.02 16.74 6.07
C GLY A 68 11.28 16.59 4.74
N ALA A 69 11.36 17.57 3.84
CA ALA A 69 10.57 17.60 2.60
C ALA A 69 11.22 16.85 1.42
N LEU A 70 12.55 16.71 1.44
CA LEU A 70 13.30 16.14 0.33
C LEU A 70 13.31 14.61 0.38
N LEU A 71 12.86 13.98 -0.71
CA LEU A 71 13.10 12.56 -0.98
C LEU A 71 14.28 12.42 -1.92
N ARG A 72 15.41 11.91 -1.42
CA ARG A 72 16.56 11.54 -2.24
C ARG A 72 16.54 10.05 -2.60
N THR A 73 16.67 9.74 -3.87
CA THR A 73 16.76 8.36 -4.38
C THR A 73 17.87 8.24 -5.42
N VAL A 74 18.18 7.01 -5.85
CA VAL A 74 19.09 6.77 -6.98
C VAL A 74 18.56 7.31 -8.32
N LYS A 75 17.25 7.59 -8.42
CA LYS A 75 16.63 8.17 -9.63
C LYS A 75 16.65 9.69 -9.63
N GLY A 76 17.12 10.32 -8.56
CA GLY A 76 17.13 11.76 -8.37
C GLY A 76 16.46 12.21 -7.08
N ASP A 77 16.25 13.51 -7.01
CA ASP A 77 15.68 14.25 -5.90
C ASP A 77 14.22 14.64 -6.20
N PHE A 78 13.34 14.45 -5.21
CA PHE A 78 11.90 14.63 -5.36
C PHE A 78 11.29 15.31 -4.15
N VAL A 79 10.14 15.97 -4.37
CA VAL A 79 9.26 16.50 -3.33
C VAL A 79 7.84 16.04 -3.63
N TYR A 80 7.07 15.72 -2.59
CA TYR A 80 5.64 15.43 -2.75
C TYR A 80 4.83 16.71 -2.70
N VAL A 81 4.14 17.04 -3.79
CA VAL A 81 3.29 18.23 -3.93
C VAL A 81 1.82 17.82 -3.81
N ALA A 82 1.05 18.57 -3.02
CA ALA A 82 -0.38 18.35 -2.86
C ALA A 82 -1.13 18.68 -4.15
N ASN A 83 -2.01 17.76 -4.54
CA ASN A 83 -2.91 17.87 -5.67
C ASN A 83 -4.31 17.41 -5.21
N GLY A 84 -5.03 18.31 -4.54
CA GLY A 84 -6.24 17.97 -3.80
C GLY A 84 -5.91 16.96 -2.68
N PRO A 85 -6.57 15.80 -2.61
CA PRO A 85 -6.27 14.78 -1.60
C PRO A 85 -5.06 13.88 -1.95
N TRP A 86 -4.45 14.08 -3.12
CA TRP A 86 -3.31 13.30 -3.60
C TRP A 86 -1.99 14.03 -3.36
N LEU A 87 -0.90 13.28 -3.24
CA LEU A 87 0.46 13.78 -3.17
C LEU A 87 1.26 13.26 -4.36
N LEU A 88 1.60 14.16 -5.27
CA LEU A 88 2.33 13.86 -6.49
C LEU A 88 3.85 13.96 -6.23
N ARG A 89 4.60 12.90 -6.57
CA ARG A 89 6.06 12.92 -6.49
C ARG A 89 6.65 13.72 -7.66
N THR A 90 7.01 14.96 -7.39
CA THR A 90 7.53 15.91 -8.39
C THR A 90 9.06 15.92 -8.34
N PRO A 91 9.76 15.74 -9.48
CA PRO A 91 11.21 15.87 -9.53
C PRO A 91 11.62 17.31 -9.30
N VAL A 92 12.69 17.53 -8.54
CA VAL A 92 13.23 18.86 -8.27
C VAL A 92 14.71 18.93 -8.58
N THR A 93 15.18 20.12 -8.96
CA THR A 93 16.62 20.43 -9.05
C THR A 93 16.98 21.35 -7.90
N LEU A 94 18.05 21.00 -7.18
CA LEU A 94 18.54 21.76 -6.05
C LEU A 94 19.77 22.59 -6.44
N ALA A 95 19.90 23.77 -5.85
CA ALA A 95 21.12 24.56 -5.92
C ALA A 95 22.27 23.87 -5.15
N ALA A 96 23.47 24.44 -5.24
CA ALA A 96 24.67 23.90 -4.58
C ALA A 96 24.56 23.78 -3.05
N ASP A 97 23.66 24.55 -2.42
CA ASP A 97 23.39 24.48 -0.98
C ASP A 97 22.52 23.28 -0.57
N GLY A 98 21.98 22.53 -1.53
CA GLY A 98 21.17 21.34 -1.31
C GLY A 98 19.80 21.58 -0.68
N LEU A 99 19.34 22.84 -0.60
CA LEU A 99 18.07 23.21 0.07
C LEU A 99 17.24 24.20 -0.75
N THR A 100 17.88 25.03 -1.57
CA THR A 100 17.21 25.96 -2.47
C THR A 100 16.82 25.21 -3.74
N VAL A 101 15.55 25.36 -4.16
CA VAL A 101 15.03 24.69 -5.36
C VAL A 101 15.21 25.62 -6.54
N SER A 102 15.90 25.16 -7.58
CA SER A 102 16.06 25.92 -8.82
C SER A 102 14.98 25.59 -9.86
N GLU A 103 14.48 24.36 -9.87
CA GLU A 103 13.47 23.88 -10.83
C GLU A 103 12.51 22.88 -10.16
N GLY A 104 11.25 22.89 -10.58
CA GLY A 104 10.25 21.85 -10.24
C GLY A 104 9.25 22.20 -9.14
N LEU A 105 9.43 23.31 -8.41
CA LEU A 105 8.47 23.85 -7.45
C LEU A 105 8.29 25.35 -7.62
N TYR A 106 7.12 25.84 -7.28
CA TYR A 106 6.78 27.26 -7.24
C TYR A 106 6.38 27.68 -5.83
N GLU A 107 6.70 28.91 -5.45
CA GLU A 107 6.24 29.46 -4.16
C GLU A 107 4.70 29.40 -4.07
N GLY A 108 4.20 29.02 -2.91
CA GLY A 108 2.77 28.76 -2.70
C GLY A 108 2.36 27.30 -2.92
N ASP A 109 3.20 26.46 -3.52
CA ASP A 109 2.93 25.03 -3.61
C ASP A 109 2.85 24.42 -2.20
N VAL A 110 1.79 23.64 -1.95
CA VAL A 110 1.67 22.88 -0.70
C VAL A 110 2.43 21.57 -0.86
N ILE A 111 3.43 21.33 -0.02
CA ILE A 111 4.32 20.17 -0.10
C ILE A 111 4.29 19.35 1.19
N ALA A 112 4.65 18.06 1.11
CA ALA A 112 4.92 17.27 2.29
C ALA A 112 6.22 17.74 2.95
N VAL A 113 6.16 18.08 4.23
CA VAL A 113 7.29 18.61 5.02
C VAL A 113 7.77 17.63 6.09
N GLN A 114 6.97 16.60 6.38
CA GLN A 114 7.27 15.49 7.30
C GLN A 114 6.70 14.18 6.75
N GLY A 115 7.20 13.04 7.22
CA GLY A 115 6.68 11.72 6.83
C GLY A 115 7.03 11.27 5.40
N VAL A 116 7.87 12.01 4.68
CA VAL A 116 8.18 11.79 3.25
C VAL A 116 8.68 10.39 2.93
N ARG A 117 9.50 9.79 3.80
CA ARG A 117 9.99 8.41 3.59
C ARG A 117 8.88 7.37 3.74
N ALA A 118 8.00 7.53 4.71
CA ALA A 118 6.86 6.64 4.91
C ALA A 118 5.86 6.76 3.74
N LEU A 119 5.60 7.99 3.30
CA LEU A 119 4.81 8.27 2.11
C LEU A 119 5.37 7.59 0.86
N TRP A 120 6.68 7.60 0.67
CA TRP A 120 7.32 6.90 -0.45
C TRP A 120 7.20 5.39 -0.38
N LEU A 121 7.34 4.79 0.81
CA LEU A 121 7.10 3.35 0.97
C LEU A 121 5.64 3.00 0.67
N ALA A 122 4.69 3.84 1.11
CA ALA A 122 3.28 3.67 0.81
C ALA A 122 2.97 3.80 -0.69
N GLU A 123 3.64 4.72 -1.40
CA GLU A 123 3.58 4.83 -2.86
C GLU A 123 4.11 3.55 -3.53
N LEU A 124 5.28 3.06 -3.12
CA LEU A 124 5.86 1.84 -3.67
C LEU A 124 4.97 0.61 -3.42
N GLN A 125 4.34 0.51 -2.25
CA GLN A 125 3.38 -0.54 -1.94
C GLN A 125 2.10 -0.39 -2.77
N ALA A 126 1.60 0.82 -2.99
CA ALA A 126 0.42 1.02 -3.83
C ALA A 126 0.70 0.71 -5.32
N ILE A 127 1.94 0.90 -5.79
CA ILE A 127 2.35 0.60 -7.17
C ILE A 127 2.71 -0.89 -7.34
N ASN A 128 3.40 -1.49 -6.37
CA ASN A 128 3.99 -2.84 -6.51
C ASN A 128 3.35 -3.91 -5.60
N GLY A 129 2.59 -3.51 -4.59
CA GLY A 129 2.10 -4.37 -3.49
C GLY A 129 0.94 -5.30 -3.85
N GLY A 130 0.70 -5.53 -5.15
CA GLY A 130 -0.20 -6.59 -5.64
C GLY A 130 0.52 -7.85 -6.16
N VAL A 131 1.86 -7.93 -6.07
CA VAL A 131 2.67 -9.07 -6.58
C VAL A 131 3.80 -9.46 -5.62
N GLY A 132 3.58 -9.31 -4.32
CA GLY A 132 4.61 -9.51 -3.29
C GLY A 132 4.38 -10.77 -2.46
N CYS A 133 4.87 -11.92 -2.94
CA CYS A 133 5.12 -13.20 -2.22
C CYS A 133 4.00 -13.82 -1.36
N ALA A 134 2.83 -13.22 -1.20
CA ALA A 134 1.67 -13.83 -0.53
C ALA A 134 0.83 -14.69 -1.49
N ASP A 135 1.06 -14.54 -2.79
CA ASP A 135 0.29 -15.17 -3.88
C ASP A 135 0.72 -16.64 -4.13
N GLY A 136 1.27 -17.30 -3.12
CA GLY A 136 1.95 -18.61 -3.17
C GLY A 136 1.53 -19.48 -4.35
N HIS A 137 2.42 -19.58 -5.33
CA HIS A 137 2.31 -20.48 -6.47
C HIS A 137 3.18 -21.72 -6.24
#